data_AF-A0A9E0JNH8-F1
#
_entry.id   AF-A0A9E0JNH8-F1
#
_cell.length_a   1.000
_cell.length_b   1.000
_cell.length_c   1.000
_cell.angle_alpha   90.00
_cell.angle_beta   90.00
_cell.angle_gamma   90.00
#
_symmetry.space_group_name_H-M   'P 1'
#
loop_
_entity.id
_entity.type
_entity.pdbx_description
1 polymer ?
#
loop_
_entity_poly.entity_id
_entity_poly.type
_entity_poly.pdbx_seq_one_letter_code
_entity_poly.pdbx_strand_id
1 'polypeptide(L)' 'MNFFKFGSARSIGIDLGTANTLVYSKKHGKIVLNEPSVVAVDRETRKVLAVG' A
#
# COMPACT_ATOMS: atom_id res chain seq x y z
N MET A 1 32.69 -3.38 13.96
CA MET A 1 31.88 -2.45 13.14
C MET A 1 31.45 -3.18 11.86
N ASN A 2 30.13 -3.31 11.62
CA ASN A 2 29.61 -3.91 10.38
C ASN A 2 29.50 -2.86 9.28
N PHE A 3 30.44 -2.89 8.31
CA PHE A 3 30.64 -1.87 7.28
C PHE A 3 29.92 -2.11 5.94
N PHE A 4 29.03 -3.11 5.82
CA PHE A 4 28.25 -3.31 4.60
C PHE A 4 26.78 -3.62 4.93
N LYS A 5 25.98 -2.57 5.07
CA LYS A 5 24.51 -2.69 5.06
C LYS A 5 24.05 -2.42 3.63
N PHE A 6 24.13 -3.44 2.76
CA PHE A 6 23.46 -3.40 1.46
C PHE A 6 21.96 -3.12 1.70
N GLY A 7 21.40 -2.15 0.98
CA GLY A 7 20.05 -1.63 1.24
C GLY A 7 19.02 -2.74 1.44
N SER A 8 18.33 -2.71 2.58
CA SER A 8 17.28 -3.67 2.89
C SER A 8 16.26 -3.67 1.75
N ALA A 9 16.19 -4.76 0.98
CA ALA A 9 15.15 -4.95 -0.01
C ALA A 9 13.79 -4.74 0.65
N ARG A 10 13.06 -3.72 0.22
CA ARG A 10 11.77 -3.33 0.82
C ARG A 10 10.71 -4.29 0.32
N SER A 11 10.64 -5.47 0.93
CA SER A 11 9.60 -6.46 0.60
C SER A 11 8.24 -5.98 1.13
N ILE A 12 7.25 -5.97 0.23
CA ILE A 12 5.86 -5.58 0.49
C ILE A 12 4.96 -6.69 -0.05
N GLY A 13 3.93 -7.06 0.72
CA GLY A 13 2.81 -7.85 0.23
C GLY A 13 1.59 -6.94 0.08
N ILE A 14 0.81 -7.11 -0.99
CA ILE A 14 -0.38 -6.32 -1.29
C ILE A 14 -1.53 -7.29 -1.54
N ASP A 15 -2.62 -7.11 -0.82
CA ASP A 15 -3.90 -7.79 -1.04
C ASP A 15 -4.89 -6.77 -1.60
N LEU A 16 -5.41 -7.05 -2.80
CA LEU A 16 -6.33 -6.19 -3.56
C LEU A 16 -7.72 -6.83 -3.59
N GLY A 17 -8.33 -6.97 -2.42
CA GLY A 17 -9.68 -7.48 -2.29
C GLY A 17 -10.73 -6.52 -2.83
N THR A 18 -11.91 -7.02 -3.19
CA THR A 18 -13.03 -6.18 -3.67
C THR A 18 -13.52 -5.18 -2.61
N ALA A 19 -13.46 -5.55 -1.32
CA ALA A 19 -13.93 -4.70 -0.22
C ALA A 19 -12.81 -3.90 0.44
N ASN A 20 -11.62 -4.48 0.60
CA ASN A 20 -10.50 -3.86 1.32
C ASN A 20 -9.17 -4.11 0.60
N THR A 21 -8.30 -3.11 0.68
CA THR A 21 -6.91 -3.19 0.27
C THR A 21 -6.02 -3.21 1.49
N LEU A 22 -5.17 -4.24 1.59
CA LEU A 22 -4.21 -4.38 2.68
C LEU A 22 -2.78 -4.33 2.14
N VAL A 23 -1.89 -3.68 2.89
CA VAL A 23 -0.46 -3.67 2.58
C VAL A 23 0.32 -4.17 3.79
N TYR A 24 1.08 -5.25 3.63
CA TYR A 24 2.03 -5.75 4.63
C TYR A 24 3.45 -5.31 4.29
N SER A 25 4.18 -4.78 5.27
CA SER A 25 5.58 -4.43 5.10
C SER A 25 6.48 -5.36 5.91
N LYS A 26 7.32 -6.15 5.22
CA LYS A 26 8.31 -7.02 5.89
C LYS A 26 9.30 -6.22 6.73
N LYS A 27 9.65 -5.00 6.29
CA LYS A 27 10.52 -4.08 7.05
C LYS A 27 9.93 -3.72 8.42
N HIS A 28 8.62 -3.53 8.49
CA HIS A 28 7.93 -3.14 9.73
C HIS A 28 7.34 -4.34 10.49
N GLY A 29 7.31 -5.53 9.86
CA GLY A 29 6.75 -6.75 10.44
C GLY A 29 5.23 -6.71 10.63
N LYS A 30 4.51 -5.82 9.93
CA LYS A 30 3.07 -5.62 10.13
C LYS A 30 2.33 -5.09 8.90
N ILE A 31 1.00 -5.13 8.98
CA ILE A 31 0.10 -4.39 8.08
C ILE A 31 0.32 -2.89 8.31
N VAL A 32 0.58 -2.18 7.23
CA VAL A 32 0.85 -0.73 7.20
C VAL A 32 -0.24 0.07 6.49
N LEU A 33 -1.18 -0.60 5.83
CA LEU A 33 -2.38 0.00 5.23
C LEU A 33 -3.53 -1.02 5.30
N ASN A 34 -4.71 -0.56 5.70
CA ASN A 34 -5.97 -1.32 5.69
C ASN A 34 -7.10 -0.34 5.42
N GLU A 35 -7.39 -0.10 4.15
CA GLU A 35 -8.40 0.85 3.70
C GLU A 35 -9.46 0.10 2.87
N PRO A 36 -10.71 0.58 2.79
CA PRO A 36 -11.64 0.08 1.79
C PRO A 36 -11.08 0.19 0.36
N SER A 37 -11.46 -0.76 -0.50
CA SER A 37 -11.04 -0.81 -1.91
C SER A 37 -11.90 0.11 -2.78
N VAL A 38 -11.97 1.38 -2.40
CA VAL A 38 -12.83 2.37 -3.03
C VAL A 38 -11.99 3.54 -3.55
N VAL A 39 -12.39 4.04 -4.72
CA VAL A 39 -11.83 5.24 -5.33
C VAL A 39 -12.99 6.13 -5.75
N ALA A 40 -13.04 7.35 -5.23
CA ALA A 40 -13.99 8.36 -5.68
C ALA A 40 -13.42 9.05 -6.92
N VAL A 41 -14.18 9.09 -8.01
CA VAL A 41 -13.79 9.72 -9.27
C VAL A 41 -14.84 10.72 -9.73
N ASP A 42 -14.37 11.84 -10.26
CA ASP A 42 -15.20 12.78 -11.00
C ASP A 42 -15.66 12.10 -12.30
N ARG A 43 -16.98 12.10 -12.56
CA ARG A 43 -17.57 11.33 -13.67
C ARG A 43 -17.23 11.90 -15.04
N GLU A 44 -17.08 13.21 -15.16
CA GLU A 44 -16.86 13.89 -16.44
C GLU A 44 -15.37 13.91 -16.78
N THR A 45 -14.54 14.34 -15.84
CA THR A 45 -13.10 14.55 -16.04
C THR A 45 -12.27 13.31 -15.71
N ARG A 46 -12.86 12.29 -15.08
CA ARG A 46 -12.18 11.07 -14.59
C ARG A 46 -11.07 11.33 -13.55
N LYS A 47 -11.02 12.53 -12.98
CA LYS A 47 -10.06 12.86 -11.93
C LYS A 47 -10.36 12.10 -10.65
N VAL A 48 -9.32 11.62 -9.97
CA VAL A 48 -9.44 11.01 -8.64
C VAL A 48 -9.70 12.11 -7.61
N LEU A 49 -10.76 11.94 -6.81
CA LEU A 49 -11.17 12.86 -5.76
C LEU A 49 -10.70 12.39 -4.38
N ALA A 50 -10.81 11.08 -4.12
CA ALA A 50 -10.36 10.45 -2.88
C ALA A 50 -10.07 8.96 -3.11
N VAL A 51 -9.30 8.38 -2.20
CA VAL A 51 -8.98 6.93 -2.13
C VAL A 51 -9.14 6.45 -0.70
N GLY A 52 -9.48 5.17 -0.57
CA GLY A 52 -9.89 4.56 0.69
C GLY A 52 -11.40 4.46 0.78
#